data_AF-A0A662LYX4-F1
#
_entry.id   AF-A0A662LYX4-F1
#
_cell.length_a   1.000
_cell.length_b   1.000
_cell.length_c   1.000
_cell.angle_alpha   90.00
_cell.angle_beta   90.00
_cell.angle_gamma   90.00
#
_symmetry.space_group_name_H-M   'P 1'
#
loop_
_entity.id
_entity.type
_entity.pdbx_description
1 polymer ?
#
loop_
_entity_poly.entity_id
_entity_poly.type
_entity_poly.pdbx_seq_one_letter_code
_entity_poly.pdbx_strand_id
1 'polypeptide(L)'
;MKSLFVTSTSPNAGKTTLIIGLAKNLSNKKFGYMKPFGERIVYKKKRLWDYDAASIVKIFKLDEVPENLSIGFDHSKIMYMYNEEQ
;
A
#
# COMPACT_ATOMS: atom_id res chain seq x y z
N MET A 1 11.47 14.19 -4.22
CA MET A 1 10.15 13.79 -4.77
C MET A 1 9.05 14.52 -4.00
N LYS A 2 7.92 14.87 -4.63
CA LYS A 2 6.76 15.42 -3.91
C LYS A 2 5.86 14.27 -3.43
N SER A 3 5.48 14.29 -2.17
CA SER A 3 4.59 13.29 -1.56
C SER A 3 3.15 13.82 -1.48
N LEU A 4 2.18 12.95 -1.76
CA LEU A 4 0.76 13.21 -1.53
C LEU A 4 0.25 12.21 -0.49
N PHE A 5 -0.27 12.72 0.64
CA PHE A 5 -0.88 11.90 1.67
C PHE A 5 -2.41 11.96 1.52
N VAL A 6 -3.04 10.79 1.49
CA VAL A 6 -4.50 10.66 1.33
C VAL A 6 -5.06 9.95 2.55
N THR A 7 -5.99 10.60 3.26
CA THR A 7 -6.65 10.07 4.46
C THR A 7 -8.17 10.25 4.37
N SER A 8 -8.92 9.68 5.32
CA SER A 8 -10.37 9.88 5.45
C SER A 8 -10.80 9.80 6.90
N THR A 9 -11.95 10.41 7.21
CA THR A 9 -12.58 10.36 8.54
C THR A 9 -13.44 9.11 8.75
N SER A 10 -13.73 8.36 7.70
CA SER A 10 -14.51 7.12 7.75
C SER A 10 -13.84 5.96 7.00
N PRO A 11 -14.08 4.71 7.41
CA PRO A 11 -13.70 3.54 6.63
C PRO A 11 -14.48 3.51 5.31
N ASN A 12 -13.95 2.81 4.29
CA ASN A 12 -14.59 2.63 2.98
C ASN A 12 -14.95 3.90 2.19
N ALA A 13 -14.38 5.07 2.51
CA ALA A 13 -14.60 6.34 1.80
C ALA A 13 -14.09 6.42 0.34
N GLY A 14 -13.68 5.30 -0.26
CA GLY A 14 -13.22 5.27 -1.66
C GLY A 14 -11.81 5.82 -1.91
N LYS A 15 -10.98 5.98 -0.86
CA LYS A 15 -9.60 6.49 -0.97
C LYS A 15 -8.76 5.78 -2.05
N THR A 16 -8.80 4.44 -2.08
CA THR A 16 -8.04 3.65 -3.06
C THR A 16 -8.48 3.97 -4.49
N THR A 17 -9.79 4.09 -4.73
CA THR A 17 -10.33 4.44 -6.06
C THR A 17 -9.89 5.84 -6.49
N LEU A 18 -9.91 6.82 -5.57
CA LEU A 18 -9.40 8.17 -5.83
C LEU A 18 -7.91 8.14 -6.20
N ILE A 19 -7.08 7.43 -5.43
CA ILE A 19 -5.64 7.28 -5.71
C ILE A 19 -5.41 6.65 -7.09
N ILE A 20 -6.15 5.59 -7.43
CA ILE A 20 -6.06 4.96 -8.75
C ILE A 20 -6.42 5.96 -9.85
N GLY A 21 -7.49 6.74 -9.67
CA GLY A 21 -7.90 7.76 -10.64
C GLY A 21 -6.82 8.83 -10.87
N LEU A 22 -6.27 9.36 -9.78
CA LEU A 22 -5.17 10.33 -9.83
C LEU A 22 -3.92 9.75 -10.51
N ALA A 23 -3.51 8.55 -10.12
CA ALA A 23 -2.33 7.89 -10.67
C ALA A 23 -2.50 7.54 -12.16
N LYS A 24 -3.70 7.16 -12.60
CA LYS A 24 -4.00 6.95 -14.03
C LYS A 24 -3.86 8.25 -14.85
N ASN A 25 -4.35 9.37 -14.32
CA ASN A 25 -4.23 10.66 -14.98
C ASN A 25 -2.77 11.14 -15.04
N LEU A 26 -1.97 10.80 -14.03
CA LEU A 26 -0.54 11.10 -13.93
C LEU A 26 0.38 10.06 -14.58
N SER A 27 -0.17 9.11 -15.35
CA SER A 27 0.51 7.89 -15.83
C SER A 27 1.83 8.10 -16.58
N ASN A 28 2.05 9.28 -17.17
CA ASN A 28 3.33 9.64 -17.80
C ASN A 28 4.45 9.95 -16.78
N LYS A 29 4.16 9.97 -15.48
CA LYS A 29 5.12 10.23 -14.39
C LYS A 29 5.33 8.97 -13.56
N LYS A 30 6.59 8.72 -13.20
CA LYS A 30 6.93 7.70 -12.20
C LYS A 30 6.31 8.09 -10.86
N PHE A 31 5.59 7.17 -10.24
CA PHE A 31 5.02 7.35 -8.91
C PHE A 31 5.32 6.14 -8.02
N GLY A 32 5.35 6.36 -6.72
CA GLY A 32 5.39 5.31 -5.71
C GLY A 32 4.05 5.24 -4.97
N TYR A 33 3.75 4.09 -4.40
CA TYR A 33 2.58 3.88 -3.56
C TYR A 33 3.00 3.21 -2.26
N MET A 34 2.48 3.69 -1.15
CA MET A 34 2.75 3.13 0.17
C MET A 34 1.50 3.30 1.02
N LYS A 35 1.18 2.29 1.84
CA LYS A 35 0.04 2.33 2.75
C LYS A 35 0.39 1.55 4.04
N PRO A 36 -0.18 1.91 5.20
CA PRO A 36 -0.20 0.99 6.35
C PRO A 36 -1.00 -0.28 6.03
N PHE A 37 -0.63 -1.40 6.66
CA PHE A 37 -1.32 -2.68 6.53
C PHE A 37 -2.81 -2.54 6.85
N GLY A 38 -3.66 -2.99 5.93
CA GLY A 38 -5.12 -2.89 6.04
C GLY A 38 -5.79 -4.19 6.45
N GLU A 39 -7.11 -4.11 6.66
CA GLU A 39 -7.95 -5.22 7.11
C GLU A 39 -8.26 -6.26 6.00
N ARG A 40 -8.10 -5.87 4.72
CA ARG A 40 -8.48 -6.71 3.58
C ARG A 40 -7.28 -7.49 3.07
N ILE A 41 -7.15 -8.71 3.55
CA ILE A 41 -6.05 -9.60 3.20
C ILE A 41 -6.45 -10.53 2.05
N VAL A 42 -5.55 -10.73 1.09
CA VAL A 42 -5.68 -11.67 -0.02
C VAL A 42 -4.60 -12.73 0.10
N TYR A 43 -4.98 -14.00 0.07
CA TYR A 43 -4.01 -15.10 0.00
C TYR A 43 -3.75 -15.50 -1.46
N LYS A 44 -2.49 -15.42 -1.90
CA LYS A 44 -2.08 -15.81 -3.26
C LYS A 44 -0.64 -16.29 -3.28
N LYS A 45 -0.35 -17.35 -4.05
CA LYS A 45 1.00 -17.94 -4.17
C LYS A 45 1.66 -18.25 -2.81
N LYS A 46 0.90 -18.75 -1.84
CA LYS A 46 1.35 -19.02 -0.46
C LYS A 46 1.82 -17.77 0.29
N ARG A 47 1.35 -16.59 -0.09
CA ARG A 47 1.63 -15.32 0.58
C ARG A 47 0.34 -14.57 0.89
N LEU A 48 0.35 -13.81 1.97
CA LEU A 48 -0.71 -12.86 2.31
C LEU A 48 -0.35 -11.54 1.66
N TRP A 49 -1.32 -10.83 1.10
CA TRP A 49 -1.16 -9.48 0.51
C TRP A 49 -2.25 -8.55 1.02
N ASP A 50 -1.98 -7.25 1.13
CA ASP A 50 -3.03 -6.24 1.28
C ASP A 50 -3.75 -6.09 -0.08
N TYR A 51 -5.09 -6.09 -0.05
CA TYR A 51 -5.91 -6.02 -1.25
C TYR A 51 -5.67 -4.75 -2.07
N ASP A 52 -5.52 -3.60 -1.41
CA ASP A 52 -5.30 -2.32 -2.09
C ASP A 52 -3.89 -2.31 -2.72
N ALA A 53 -2.88 -2.79 -2.00
CA ALA A 53 -1.52 -2.94 -2.53
C ALA A 53 -1.48 -3.86 -3.76
N ALA A 54 -2.11 -5.04 -3.67
CA ALA A 54 -2.20 -5.99 -4.78
C ALA A 54 -2.94 -5.39 -5.99
N SER A 55 -3.98 -4.58 -5.74
CA SER A 55 -4.72 -3.88 -6.79
C SER A 55 -3.86 -2.85 -7.52
N ILE A 56 -3.07 -2.06 -6.78
CA ILE A 56 -2.16 -1.06 -7.36
C ILE A 56 -1.09 -1.74 -8.23
N VAL A 57 -0.41 -2.78 -7.72
CA VAL A 57 0.59 -3.54 -8.50
C VAL A 57 -0.02 -4.07 -9.80
N LYS A 58 -1.22 -4.66 -9.72
CA LYS A 58 -1.89 -5.24 -10.88
C LYS A 58 -2.32 -4.19 -11.90
N ILE A 59 -2.90 -3.06 -11.46
CA ILE A 59 -3.44 -2.02 -12.35
C ILE A 59 -2.32 -1.29 -13.09
N PHE A 60 -1.22 -1.00 -12.39
CA PHE A 60 -0.11 -0.21 -12.93
C PHE A 60 1.07 -1.05 -13.43
N LYS A 61 0.96 -2.39 -13.35
CA LYS A 61 2.01 -3.34 -13.76
C LYS A 61 3.37 -3.01 -13.14
N LEU A 62 3.37 -2.72 -11.84
CA LEU A 62 4.59 -2.43 -11.10
C LEU A 62 5.39 -3.73 -10.93
N ASP A 63 6.73 -3.64 -10.98
CA ASP A 63 7.63 -4.77 -10.72
C ASP A 63 7.78 -5.09 -9.22
N GLU A 64 7.13 -4.29 -8.36
CA GLU A 64 7.13 -4.45 -6.90
C GLU A 64 6.20 -5.56 -6.41
N VAL A 65 6.59 -6.23 -5.33
CA VAL A 65 5.76 -7.23 -4.64
C VAL A 65 4.76 -6.51 -3.72
N PRO A 66 3.47 -6.89 -3.66
CA PRO A 66 2.47 -6.19 -2.86
C PRO A 66 2.82 -6.01 -1.37
N GLU A 67 3.59 -6.93 -0.79
CA GLU A 67 4.05 -6.82 0.60
C GLU A 67 4.94 -5.58 0.83
N ASN A 68 5.78 -5.22 -0.15
CA ASN A 68 6.69 -4.07 -0.05
C ASN A 68 5.95 -2.72 -0.03
N LEU A 69 4.71 -2.68 -0.52
CA LEU A 69 3.90 -1.47 -0.56
C LEU A 69 3.10 -1.24 0.74
N SER A 70 3.18 -2.21 1.67
CA SER A 70 2.40 -2.22 2.91
C SER A 70 3.32 -2.14 4.11
N ILE A 71 3.33 -0.99 4.80
CA ILE A 71 4.06 -0.83 6.06
C ILE A 71 3.36 -1.64 7.15
N GLY A 72 4.13 -2.41 7.92
CA GLY A 72 3.58 -3.24 8.99
C GLY A 72 3.06 -4.61 8.54
N PHE A 73 3.46 -5.07 7.35
CA PHE A 73 3.17 -6.45 6.91
C PHE A 73 3.98 -7.51 7.70
N ASP A 74 5.19 -7.16 8.14
CA ASP A 74 6.01 -7.99 9.01
C ASP A 74 5.47 -7.97 10.44
N HIS A 75 4.54 -8.88 10.74
CA HIS A 75 4.00 -9.06 12.10
C HIS A 75 5.10 -9.34 13.15
N SER A 76 6.24 -9.91 12.73
CA SER A 76 7.40 -10.18 13.59
C SER A 76 8.29 -8.97 13.87
N LYS A 77 8.18 -7.85 13.13
CA LYS A 77 9.04 -6.67 13.32
C LYS A 77 8.32 -5.47 13.92
N ILE A 78 7.00 -5.37 13.79
CA ILE A 78 6.24 -4.26 14.42
C ILE A 78 6.43 -4.25 15.94
N MET A 79 6.46 -5.43 16.58
CA MET A 79 6.64 -5.55 18.04
C MET A 79 8.10 -5.33 18.49
N TYR A 80 9.08 -5.37 17.58
CA TYR A 80 10.52 -5.25 17.90
C TYR A 80 11.14 -3.93 17.42
N MET A 81 10.43 -3.11 16.63
CA MET A 81 10.95 -1.84 16.07
C MET A 81 10.67 -0.59 16.94
N TYR A 82 10.05 -0.73 18.12
CA TYR A 82 9.70 0.41 18.99
C TYR A 82 10.45 0.45 20.34
N ASN A 83 11.65 -0.11 20.41
CA ASN A 83 12.59 0.29 21.47
C ASN A 83 13.76 1.01 20.80
N GLU A 84 13.74 2.35 20.87
CA GLU A 84 14.87 3.24 20.57
C GLU A 84 15.96 3.11 21.65
N GLU A 85 16.49 1.91 21.83
CA GLU A 85 17.76 1.68 22.51
C GLU A 85 18.64 0.79 21.62
N GLN A 86 19.04 1.28 20.44
CA GLN A 86 20.26 0.87 19.73
C GLN A 86 20.83 2.04 18.92
#